data_AF-A0A1C3NJ91-F1
#
_entry.id   AF-A0A1C3NJ91-F1
#
_cell.length_a   1.000
_cell.length_b   1.000
_cell.length_c   1.000
_cell.angle_alpha   90.00
_cell.angle_beta   90.00
_cell.angle_gamma   90.00
#
_symmetry.space_group_name_H-M   'P 1'
#
loop_
_entity.id
_entity.type
_entity.pdbx_description
1 polymer ?
#
loop_
_entity_poly.entity_id
_entity_poly.type
_entity_poly.pdbx_seq_one_letter_code
_entity_poly.pdbx_strand_id
1 'polypeptide(L)'
;MEVATRRNQIALANEVLQRWRQLQNDKYVSVLQIKQQESSALEYTSQMQALQWQATEMRRSSAQIEQQLLRVLPGQRGGVQADYRRDAAAVEQEQVQTQVNGALMVTAPVSGVVATQMAKPGQAIQLGQPLLSIVPGDGRLEAELLVPSRAIGFIAPGDTVLLRYQAFPYQKFGHQQGRLSRISRSALSSSELGALIGNAQQGEPYYRVTVALGRQSVMAYGKPEMLKPGMLLQADIIGERRRLIEWVFEPLLSLGR
;
A
#
# COMPACT_ATOMS: atom_id res chain seq x y z
N MET A 1 -27.58 1.14 66.80
CA MET A 1 -28.52 1.23 67.94
C MET A 1 -27.92 0.67 69.23
N GLU A 2 -27.22 -0.46 69.18
CA GLU A 2 -26.63 -1.14 70.36
C GLU A 2 -25.62 -0.32 71.19
N VAL A 3 -24.74 0.46 70.53
CA VAL A 3 -23.79 1.38 71.20
C VAL A 3 -24.50 2.47 72.00
N ALA A 4 -25.63 3.00 71.51
CA ALA A 4 -26.39 4.03 72.23
C ALA A 4 -27.03 3.45 73.50
N THR A 5 -27.60 2.24 73.39
CA THR A 5 -28.20 1.51 74.52
C THR A 5 -27.17 1.19 75.61
N ARG A 6 -25.98 0.72 75.23
CA ARG A 6 -24.88 0.44 76.18
C ARG A 6 -24.36 1.71 76.87
N ARG A 7 -24.35 2.85 76.17
CA ARG A 7 -23.95 4.14 76.74
C ARG A 7 -24.92 4.60 77.83
N ASN A 8 -26.21 4.41 77.61
CA ASN A 8 -27.25 4.71 78.60
C ASN A 8 -27.18 3.76 79.80
N GLN A 9 -26.85 2.48 79.61
CA GLN A 9 -26.66 1.52 80.71
C GLN A 9 -25.46 1.89 81.60
N ILE A 10 -24.35 2.35 81.02
CA ILE A 10 -23.19 2.84 81.79
C ILE A 10 -23.54 4.11 82.57
N ALA A 11 -24.26 5.04 81.94
CA ALA A 11 -24.70 6.28 82.61
C ALA A 11 -25.60 5.98 83.82
N LEU A 12 -26.58 5.09 83.65
CA LEU A 12 -27.47 4.64 84.73
C LEU A 12 -26.71 3.89 85.82
N ALA A 13 -25.79 2.99 85.46
CA ALA A 13 -24.98 2.24 86.43
C ALA A 13 -24.09 3.17 87.27
N ASN A 14 -23.49 4.19 86.65
CA ASN A 14 -22.68 5.21 87.34
C ASN A 14 -23.52 6.11 88.25
N GLU A 15 -24.75 6.47 87.83
CA GLU A 15 -25.68 7.25 88.65
C GLU A 15 -26.12 6.47 89.91
N VAL A 16 -26.47 5.19 89.75
CA VAL A 16 -26.81 4.31 90.88
C VAL A 16 -25.62 4.16 91.83
N LEU A 17 -24.41 3.98 91.30
CA LEU A 17 -23.17 3.94 92.09
C LEU A 17 -22.93 5.22 92.90
N GLN A 18 -23.15 6.40 92.30
CA GLN A 18 -23.00 7.67 93.02
C GLN A 18 -24.03 7.81 94.16
N ARG A 19 -25.29 7.46 93.91
CA ARG A 19 -26.34 7.47 94.95
C ARG A 19 -26.01 6.48 96.08
N TRP A 20 -25.49 5.31 95.76
CA TRP A 20 -25.13 4.29 96.76
C TRP A 20 -23.89 4.67 97.56
N ARG A 21 -22.90 5.34 96.95
CA ARG A 21 -21.75 5.93 97.66
C ARG A 21 -22.17 7.05 98.62
N GLN A 22 -23.19 7.85 98.28
CA GLN A 22 -23.76 8.85 99.21
C GLN A 22 -24.48 8.19 100.40
N LEU A 23 -25.28 7.15 100.15
CA LEU A 23 -26.02 6.40 101.18
C LEU A 23 -25.12 5.54 102.08
N GLN A 24 -23.87 5.27 101.67
CA GLN A 24 -22.86 4.59 102.48
C GLN A 24 -22.46 5.43 103.71
N ASN A 25 -22.48 6.76 103.60
CA ASN A 25 -22.17 7.66 104.71
C ASN A 25 -23.20 7.58 105.85
N ASP A 26 -24.43 7.16 105.53
CA ASP A 26 -25.54 7.02 106.49
C ASP A 26 -25.67 5.59 107.07
N LYS A 27 -24.73 4.66 106.78
CA LYS A 27 -24.68 3.24 107.22
C LYS A 27 -25.83 2.32 106.75
N TYR A 28 -26.59 2.69 105.73
CA TYR A 28 -27.76 1.90 105.25
C TYR A 28 -27.46 0.85 104.17
N VAL A 29 -26.23 0.76 103.64
CA VAL A 29 -25.90 -0.11 102.48
C VAL A 29 -24.63 -0.93 102.72
N SER A 30 -24.63 -2.19 102.30
CA SER A 30 -23.49 -3.10 102.44
C SER A 30 -22.36 -2.75 101.45
N VAL A 31 -21.11 -2.72 101.93
CA VAL A 31 -19.91 -2.53 101.08
C VAL A 31 -19.84 -3.55 99.94
N LEU A 32 -20.35 -4.77 100.18
CA LEU A 32 -20.42 -5.83 99.17
C LEU A 32 -21.32 -5.44 97.98
N GLN A 33 -22.45 -4.81 98.26
CA GLN A 33 -23.42 -4.36 97.24
C GLN A 33 -22.83 -3.23 96.37
N ILE A 34 -22.05 -2.32 96.96
CA ILE A 34 -21.34 -1.26 96.23
C ILE A 34 -20.27 -1.85 95.30
N LYS A 35 -19.46 -2.79 95.82
CA LYS A 35 -18.44 -3.47 95.00
C LYS A 35 -19.04 -4.27 93.84
N GLN A 36 -20.18 -4.93 94.06
CA GLN A 36 -20.85 -5.68 93.01
C GLN A 36 -21.33 -4.76 91.88
N GLN A 37 -21.84 -3.58 92.24
CA GLN A 37 -22.30 -2.60 91.25
C GLN A 37 -21.15 -1.93 90.50
N GLU A 38 -20.02 -1.68 91.18
CA GLU A 38 -18.77 -1.22 90.56
C GLU A 38 -18.25 -2.22 89.53
N SER A 39 -18.28 -3.52 89.85
CA SER A 39 -17.94 -4.59 88.90
C SER A 39 -18.85 -4.58 87.68
N SER A 40 -20.16 -4.43 87.84
CA SER A 40 -21.10 -4.38 86.70
C SER A 40 -20.87 -3.15 85.81
N ALA A 41 -20.58 -1.97 86.41
CA ALA A 41 -20.26 -0.77 85.64
C ALA A 41 -18.94 -0.91 84.85
N LEU A 42 -17.92 -1.53 85.45
CA LEU A 42 -16.66 -1.87 84.76
C LEU A 42 -16.89 -2.85 83.61
N GLU A 43 -17.74 -3.85 83.79
CA GLU A 43 -18.06 -4.85 82.77
C GLU A 43 -18.78 -4.21 81.57
N TYR A 44 -19.77 -3.35 81.80
CA TYR A 44 -20.43 -2.60 80.72
C TYR A 44 -19.47 -1.66 79.98
N THR A 45 -18.52 -1.05 80.69
CA THR A 45 -17.49 -0.19 80.09
C THR A 45 -16.54 -0.99 79.21
N SER A 46 -16.11 -2.17 79.66
CA SER A 46 -15.28 -3.10 78.87
C SER A 46 -15.99 -3.56 77.60
N GLN A 47 -17.27 -3.97 77.72
CA GLN A 47 -18.09 -4.34 76.56
C GLN A 47 -18.25 -3.19 75.55
N MET A 48 -18.42 -1.95 76.02
CA MET A 48 -18.47 -0.76 75.16
C MET A 48 -17.15 -0.54 74.42
N GLN A 49 -16.02 -0.66 75.11
CA GLN A 49 -14.71 -0.52 74.49
C GLN A 49 -14.50 -1.58 73.40
N ALA A 50 -14.88 -2.84 73.66
CA ALA A 50 -14.82 -3.91 72.67
C ALA A 50 -15.66 -3.59 71.41
N LEU A 51 -16.89 -3.09 71.60
CA LEU A 51 -17.74 -2.66 70.48
C LEU A 51 -17.16 -1.46 69.71
N GLN A 52 -16.51 -0.52 70.39
CA GLN A 52 -15.84 0.62 69.74
C GLN A 52 -14.62 0.18 68.94
N TRP A 53 -13.83 -0.75 69.46
CA TRP A 53 -12.72 -1.38 68.74
C TRP A 53 -13.23 -2.08 67.48
N GLN A 54 -14.27 -2.90 67.61
CA GLN A 54 -14.87 -3.60 66.48
C GLN A 54 -15.42 -2.62 65.42
N ALA A 55 -16.08 -1.54 65.83
CA ALA A 55 -16.57 -0.52 64.91
C ALA A 55 -15.43 0.21 64.18
N THR A 56 -14.31 0.45 64.86
CA THR A 56 -13.12 1.09 64.26
C THR A 56 -12.44 0.16 63.27
N GLU A 57 -12.32 -1.12 63.62
CA GLU A 57 -11.78 -2.15 62.73
C GLU A 57 -12.62 -2.29 61.46
N MET A 58 -13.95 -2.33 61.62
CA MET A 58 -14.88 -2.43 60.49
C MET A 58 -14.87 -1.19 59.59
N ARG A 59 -14.63 0.00 60.18
CA ARG A 59 -14.40 1.23 59.39
C ARG A 59 -13.09 1.17 58.60
N ARG A 60 -12.02 0.67 59.21
CA ARG A 60 -10.72 0.50 58.53
C ARG A 60 -10.82 -0.50 57.40
N SER A 61 -11.49 -1.64 57.62
CA SER A 61 -11.68 -2.66 56.58
C SER A 61 -12.53 -2.13 55.42
N SER A 62 -13.60 -1.38 55.70
CA SER A 62 -14.40 -0.72 54.66
C SER A 62 -13.56 0.25 53.82
N ALA A 63 -12.75 1.10 54.47
CA ALA A 63 -11.88 2.04 53.77
C ALA A 63 -10.80 1.33 52.93
N GLN A 64 -10.27 0.20 53.41
CA GLN A 64 -9.31 -0.62 52.64
C GLN A 64 -9.97 -1.24 51.40
N ILE A 65 -11.20 -1.76 51.53
CA ILE A 65 -11.96 -2.32 50.40
C ILE A 65 -12.28 -1.25 49.36
N GLU A 66 -12.70 -0.04 49.78
CA GLU A 66 -12.92 1.09 48.87
C GLU A 66 -11.65 1.47 48.10
N GLN A 67 -10.51 1.54 48.79
CA GLN A 67 -9.22 1.83 48.14
C GLN A 67 -8.80 0.73 47.14
N GLN A 68 -9.05 -0.54 47.46
CA GLN A 68 -8.81 -1.64 46.52
C GLN A 68 -9.69 -1.52 45.28
N LEU A 69 -10.98 -1.21 45.45
CA LEU A 69 -11.91 -1.02 44.34
C LEU A 69 -11.43 0.09 43.39
N LEU A 70 -11.04 1.23 43.96
CA LEU A 70 -10.55 2.40 43.22
C LEU A 70 -9.26 2.13 42.45
N ARG A 71 -8.37 1.26 42.94
CA ARG A 71 -7.12 0.92 42.25
C ARG A 71 -7.28 -0.17 41.20
N VAL A 72 -8.06 -1.21 41.48
CA VAL A 72 -8.12 -2.41 40.65
C VAL A 72 -9.03 -2.21 39.43
N LEU A 73 -10.18 -1.55 39.59
CA LEU A 73 -11.15 -1.37 38.51
C LEU A 73 -10.60 -0.60 37.29
N PRO A 74 -9.90 0.55 37.45
CA PRO A 74 -9.35 1.27 36.30
C PRO A 74 -8.22 0.50 35.63
N GLY A 75 -7.36 -0.16 36.42
CA GLY A 75 -6.23 -0.95 35.91
C GLY A 75 -6.69 -2.15 35.09
N GLN A 76 -7.67 -2.91 35.59
CA GLN A 76 -8.23 -4.05 34.86
C GLN A 76 -8.99 -3.61 33.61
N ARG A 77 -9.83 -2.56 33.69
CA ARG A 77 -10.53 -2.03 32.51
C ARG A 77 -9.56 -1.52 31.45
N GLY A 78 -8.52 -0.79 31.88
CA GLY A 78 -7.47 -0.29 30.99
C GLY A 78 -6.69 -1.42 30.31
N GLY A 79 -6.31 -2.45 31.06
CA GLY A 79 -5.62 -3.63 30.53
C GLY A 79 -6.45 -4.37 29.49
N VAL A 80 -7.68 -4.73 29.85
CA VAL A 80 -8.61 -5.43 28.94
C VAL A 80 -8.89 -4.59 27.68
N GLN A 81 -9.05 -3.27 27.81
CA GLN A 81 -9.27 -2.40 26.65
C GLN A 81 -8.01 -2.27 25.77
N ALA A 82 -6.82 -2.30 26.36
CA ALA A 82 -5.57 -2.33 25.62
C ALA A 82 -5.38 -3.65 24.87
N ASP A 83 -5.77 -4.78 25.48
CA ASP A 83 -5.76 -6.10 24.85
C ASP A 83 -6.72 -6.14 23.66
N TYR A 84 -7.98 -5.72 23.83
CA TYR A 84 -8.93 -5.62 22.72
C TYR A 84 -8.45 -4.73 21.57
N ARG A 85 -7.78 -3.62 21.86
CA ARG A 85 -7.20 -2.75 20.82
C ARG A 85 -6.07 -3.44 20.06
N ARG A 86 -5.23 -4.22 20.74
CA ARG A 86 -4.15 -4.99 20.10
C ARG A 86 -4.73 -6.08 19.20
N ASP A 87 -5.72 -6.82 19.68
CA ASP A 87 -6.36 -7.89 18.91
C ASP A 87 -7.08 -7.33 17.68
N ALA A 88 -7.80 -6.22 17.82
CA ALA A 88 -8.46 -5.54 16.69
C ALA A 88 -7.45 -5.10 15.62
N ALA A 89 -6.32 -4.51 16.03
CA ALA A 89 -5.26 -4.10 15.10
C ALA A 89 -4.61 -5.30 14.38
N ALA A 90 -4.42 -6.43 15.08
CA ALA A 90 -3.88 -7.64 14.47
C ALA A 90 -4.82 -8.23 13.41
N VAL A 91 -6.13 -8.28 13.70
CA VAL A 91 -7.15 -8.74 12.75
C VAL A 91 -7.25 -7.81 11.54
N GLU A 92 -7.20 -6.49 11.74
CA GLU A 92 -7.19 -5.52 10.65
C GLU A 92 -5.98 -5.72 9.73
N GLN A 93 -4.80 -5.94 10.30
CA GLN A 93 -3.58 -6.23 9.54
C GLN A 93 -3.69 -7.53 8.74
N GLU A 94 -4.26 -8.58 9.32
CA GLU A 94 -4.50 -9.87 8.64
C GLU A 94 -5.51 -9.72 7.49
N GLN A 95 -6.56 -8.90 7.67
CA GLN A 95 -7.53 -8.61 6.60
C GLN A 95 -6.88 -7.88 5.43
N VAL A 96 -6.07 -6.85 5.69
CA VAL A 96 -5.33 -6.13 4.63
C VAL A 96 -4.40 -7.09 3.89
N GLN A 97 -3.66 -7.93 4.62
CA GLN A 97 -2.76 -8.92 4.01
C GLN A 97 -3.53 -9.94 3.15
N THR A 98 -4.69 -10.38 3.62
CA THR A 98 -5.54 -11.33 2.89
C THR A 98 -6.17 -10.70 1.65
N GLN A 99 -6.62 -9.45 1.71
CA GLN A 99 -7.14 -8.72 0.55
C GLN A 99 -6.09 -8.56 -0.55
N VAL A 100 -4.83 -8.31 -0.18
CA VAL A 100 -3.71 -8.27 -1.13
C VAL A 100 -3.49 -9.63 -1.80
N ASN A 101 -3.74 -10.73 -1.09
CA ASN A 101 -3.50 -12.10 -1.60
C ASN A 101 -4.69 -12.71 -2.36
N GLY A 102 -5.93 -12.30 -2.07
CA GLY A 102 -7.15 -13.02 -2.49
C GLY A 102 -7.57 -12.79 -3.95
N ALA A 103 -7.25 -11.65 -4.54
CA ALA A 103 -7.55 -11.34 -5.94
C ALA A 103 -6.66 -10.21 -6.47
N LEU A 104 -5.44 -10.55 -6.91
CA LEU A 104 -4.58 -9.57 -7.57
C LEU A 104 -5.09 -9.33 -9.01
N MET A 105 -5.88 -8.27 -9.19
CA MET A 105 -6.29 -7.83 -10.53
C MET A 105 -5.21 -6.95 -11.14
N VAL A 106 -4.41 -7.53 -12.04
CA VAL A 106 -3.42 -6.79 -12.82
C VAL A 106 -4.12 -6.09 -13.97
N THR A 107 -4.13 -4.76 -13.95
CA THR A 107 -4.73 -3.92 -15.00
C THR A 107 -3.67 -3.44 -15.99
N ALA A 108 -4.09 -3.16 -17.22
CA ALA A 108 -3.21 -2.57 -18.23
C ALA A 108 -2.89 -1.11 -17.85
N PRO A 109 -1.60 -0.71 -17.78
CA PRO A 109 -1.24 0.67 -17.43
C PRO A 109 -1.57 1.68 -18.54
N VAL A 110 -1.74 1.19 -19.78
CA VAL A 110 -2.03 2.00 -20.96
C VAL A 110 -3.05 1.31 -21.85
N SER A 111 -3.90 2.09 -22.53
CA SER A 111 -4.77 1.58 -23.57
C SER A 111 -3.95 1.14 -24.78
N GLY A 112 -4.25 -0.04 -25.30
CA GLY A 112 -3.49 -0.63 -26.40
C GLY A 112 -3.97 -2.02 -26.77
N VAL A 113 -3.22 -2.68 -27.65
CA VAL A 113 -3.48 -4.04 -28.12
C VAL A 113 -2.45 -5.00 -27.51
N VAL A 114 -2.90 -6.18 -27.07
CA VAL A 114 -2.02 -7.22 -26.56
C VAL A 114 -1.21 -7.82 -27.72
N ALA A 115 0.10 -7.60 -27.74
CA ALA A 115 0.99 -8.10 -28.77
C ALA A 115 1.49 -9.52 -28.49
N THR A 116 1.75 -9.84 -27.21
CA THR A 116 2.26 -11.16 -26.83
C THR A 116 1.76 -11.54 -25.46
N GLN A 117 1.25 -12.75 -25.34
CA GLN A 117 0.89 -13.37 -24.08
C GLN A 117 2.00 -14.33 -23.65
N MET A 118 2.64 -14.02 -22.53
CA MET A 118 3.75 -14.81 -21.98
C MET A 118 3.26 -15.78 -20.90
N ALA A 119 2.29 -15.36 -20.08
CA ALA A 119 1.69 -16.18 -19.03
C ALA A 119 0.45 -16.95 -19.52
N LYS A 120 0.30 -18.20 -19.07
CA LYS A 120 -0.86 -19.05 -19.38
C LYS A 120 -1.81 -19.20 -18.19
N PRO A 121 -3.11 -19.43 -18.42
CA PRO A 121 -4.04 -19.77 -17.34
C PRO A 121 -3.55 -20.98 -16.54
N GLY A 122 -3.59 -20.87 -15.21
CA GLY A 122 -3.14 -21.94 -14.30
C GLY A 122 -1.62 -22.00 -14.06
N GLN A 123 -0.83 -21.13 -14.70
CA GLN A 123 0.60 -21.03 -14.45
C GLN A 123 0.87 -20.23 -13.17
N ALA A 124 1.66 -20.78 -12.25
CA ALA A 124 2.18 -20.02 -11.12
C ALA A 124 3.18 -18.95 -11.62
N ILE A 125 2.98 -17.71 -11.17
CA ILE A 125 3.79 -16.55 -11.58
C ILE A 125 4.53 -15.95 -10.39
N GLN A 126 5.72 -15.39 -10.65
CA GLN A 126 6.53 -14.71 -9.64
C GLN A 126 6.41 -13.19 -9.76
N LEU A 127 6.72 -12.49 -8.66
CA LEU A 127 6.81 -11.03 -8.66
C LEU A 127 7.81 -10.54 -9.71
N GLY A 128 7.39 -9.57 -10.52
CA GLY A 128 8.20 -9.01 -11.61
C GLY A 128 8.22 -9.84 -12.90
N GLN A 129 7.57 -11.00 -12.95
CA GLN A 129 7.47 -11.78 -14.17
C GLN A 129 6.55 -11.08 -15.19
N PRO A 130 7.01 -10.86 -16.44
CA PRO A 130 6.16 -10.26 -17.48
C PRO A 130 5.04 -11.23 -17.87
N LEU A 131 3.80 -10.75 -17.84
CA LEU A 131 2.61 -11.55 -18.18
C LEU A 131 2.16 -11.34 -19.63
N LEU A 132 2.11 -10.07 -20.04
CA LEU A 132 1.59 -9.60 -21.30
C LEU A 132 2.46 -8.44 -21.80
N SER A 133 2.62 -8.34 -23.12
CA SER A 133 3.16 -7.14 -23.77
C SER A 133 2.05 -6.38 -24.48
N ILE A 134 1.94 -5.08 -24.21
CA ILE A 134 0.90 -4.20 -24.75
C ILE A 134 1.57 -3.18 -25.66
N VAL A 135 1.04 -3.02 -26.87
CA VAL A 135 1.43 -1.95 -27.79
C VAL A 135 0.48 -0.77 -27.55
N PRO A 136 0.97 0.38 -27.04
CA PRO A 136 0.14 1.54 -26.73
C PRO A 136 -0.50 2.14 -27.99
N GLY A 137 -1.71 2.70 -27.86
CA GLY A 137 -2.39 3.44 -28.92
C GLY A 137 -3.39 2.60 -29.72
N ASP A 138 -3.60 2.96 -30.99
CA ASP A 138 -4.54 2.33 -31.91
C ASP A 138 -4.00 1.01 -32.53
N GLY A 139 -2.83 0.56 -32.08
CA GLY A 139 -2.19 -0.66 -32.58
C GLY A 139 -1.70 -0.55 -34.02
N ARG A 140 -1.60 0.67 -34.57
CA ARG A 140 -1.05 0.88 -35.91
C ARG A 140 0.45 0.66 -35.93
N LEU A 141 0.90 -0.19 -36.83
CA LEU A 141 2.32 -0.41 -37.05
C LEU A 141 2.91 0.71 -37.90
N GLU A 142 4.10 1.12 -37.51
CA GLU A 142 4.98 2.01 -38.27
C GLU A 142 6.24 1.21 -38.65
N ALA A 143 6.82 1.52 -39.81
CA ALA A 143 8.09 0.96 -40.20
C ALA A 143 9.23 1.86 -39.73
N GLU A 144 10.14 1.30 -38.94
CA GLU A 144 11.41 1.97 -38.62
C GLU A 144 12.48 1.57 -39.65
N LEU A 145 13.09 2.58 -40.26
CA LEU A 145 14.15 2.44 -41.26
C LEU A 145 15.45 3.03 -40.72
N LEU A 146 16.57 2.41 -41.11
CA LEU A 146 17.91 2.90 -40.86
C LEU A 146 18.45 3.49 -42.16
N VAL A 147 18.68 4.80 -42.17
CA VAL A 147 19.15 5.54 -43.35
C VAL A 147 20.58 6.05 -43.10
N PRO A 148 21.53 5.80 -44.00
CA PRO A 148 22.90 6.29 -43.84
C PRO A 148 22.95 7.83 -43.92
N SER A 149 23.90 8.43 -43.20
CA SER A 149 24.08 9.88 -43.12
C SER A 149 24.19 10.56 -44.49
N ARG A 150 24.80 9.93 -45.50
CA ARG A 150 24.87 10.48 -46.87
C ARG A 150 23.51 10.68 -47.55
N ALA A 151 22.49 9.93 -47.16
CA ALA A 151 21.17 9.94 -47.79
C ALA A 151 20.14 10.79 -47.02
N ILE A 152 20.41 11.11 -45.75
CA ILE A 152 19.47 11.83 -44.87
C ILE A 152 19.16 13.24 -45.37
N GLY A 153 20.10 13.88 -46.07
CA GLY A 153 19.94 15.23 -46.60
C GLY A 153 19.04 15.34 -47.83
N PHE A 154 18.66 14.21 -48.43
CA PHE A 154 17.87 14.16 -49.68
C PHE A 154 16.44 13.63 -49.46
N ILE A 155 16.05 13.39 -48.21
CA ILE A 155 14.73 12.89 -47.85
C ILE A 155 14.01 13.88 -46.93
N ALA A 156 12.71 14.01 -47.10
CA ALA A 156 11.87 14.92 -46.34
C ALA A 156 10.61 14.23 -45.81
N PRO A 157 10.08 14.64 -44.63
CA PRO A 157 8.78 14.18 -44.17
C PRO A 157 7.72 14.42 -45.25
N GLY A 158 6.93 13.39 -45.58
CA GLY A 158 5.96 13.41 -46.68
C GLY A 158 6.36 12.60 -47.92
N ASP A 159 7.64 12.25 -48.07
CA ASP A 159 8.14 11.46 -49.21
C ASP A 159 7.47 10.09 -49.28
N THR A 160 7.28 9.62 -50.51
CA THR A 160 6.70 8.30 -50.77
C THR A 160 7.77 7.23 -50.57
N VAL A 161 7.45 6.22 -49.77
CA VAL A 161 8.35 5.11 -49.48
C VAL A 161 7.75 3.82 -50.04
N LEU A 162 8.54 3.08 -50.82
CA LEU A 162 8.19 1.76 -51.30
C LEU A 162 8.79 0.70 -50.37
N LEU A 163 7.94 -0.03 -49.68
CA LEU A 163 8.27 -1.03 -48.68
C LEU A 163 8.21 -2.44 -49.27
N ARG A 164 9.21 -3.25 -48.96
CA ARG A 164 9.38 -4.65 -49.37
C ARG A 164 9.57 -5.51 -48.12
N TYR A 165 8.54 -6.26 -47.73
CA TYR A 165 8.62 -7.14 -46.55
C TYR A 165 9.36 -8.42 -46.90
N GLN A 166 10.31 -8.85 -46.05
CA GLN A 166 11.05 -10.10 -46.29
C GLN A 166 10.13 -11.33 -46.17
N ALA A 167 9.16 -11.28 -45.26
CA ALA A 167 8.17 -12.34 -45.08
C ALA A 167 7.22 -12.50 -46.29
N PHE A 168 7.09 -11.47 -47.14
CA PHE A 168 6.19 -11.45 -48.30
C PHE A 168 6.96 -10.98 -49.54
N PRO A 169 7.58 -11.90 -50.30
CA PRO A 169 8.39 -11.54 -51.46
C PRO A 169 7.64 -10.64 -52.46
N TYR A 170 8.20 -9.46 -52.72
CA TYR A 170 7.59 -8.42 -53.57
C TYR A 170 7.31 -8.90 -55.00
N GLN A 171 8.04 -9.91 -55.48
CA GLN A 171 7.83 -10.54 -56.79
C GLN A 171 6.42 -11.13 -56.94
N LYS A 172 5.80 -11.55 -55.83
CA LYS A 172 4.45 -12.13 -55.81
C LYS A 172 3.39 -11.17 -55.26
N PHE A 173 3.78 -10.27 -54.36
CA PHE A 173 2.85 -9.46 -53.56
C PHE A 173 2.99 -7.94 -53.78
N GLY A 174 3.87 -7.53 -54.69
CA GLY A 174 4.11 -6.13 -55.04
C GLY A 174 4.83 -5.33 -53.95
N HIS A 175 4.99 -4.04 -54.20
CA HIS A 175 5.53 -3.08 -53.25
C HIS A 175 4.40 -2.46 -52.43
N GLN A 176 4.62 -2.30 -51.13
CA GLN A 176 3.66 -1.60 -50.26
C GLN A 176 4.05 -0.14 -50.15
N GLN A 177 3.06 0.75 -50.20
CA GLN A 177 3.30 2.18 -50.13
C GLN A 177 3.22 2.66 -48.68
N GLY A 178 4.19 3.47 -48.28
CA GLY A 178 4.21 4.21 -47.03
C GLY A 178 4.56 5.67 -47.27
N ARG A 179 4.42 6.48 -46.24
CA ARG A 179 4.83 7.88 -46.27
C ARG A 179 5.79 8.17 -45.13
N LEU A 180 6.87 8.89 -45.42
CA LEU A 180 7.82 9.33 -44.41
C LEU A 180 7.10 10.20 -43.37
N SER A 181 7.06 9.76 -42.11
CA SER A 181 6.39 10.46 -41.02
C SER A 181 7.37 11.37 -40.29
N ARG A 182 8.51 10.80 -39.87
CA ARG A 182 9.47 11.51 -39.01
C ARG A 182 10.89 11.07 -39.31
N ILE A 183 11.81 12.04 -39.29
CA ILE A 183 13.25 11.82 -39.35
C ILE A 183 13.82 12.15 -37.96
N SER A 184 14.56 11.22 -37.36
CA SER A 184 15.28 11.50 -36.11
C SER A 184 16.33 12.57 -36.32
N ARG A 185 16.47 13.50 -35.37
CA ARG A 185 17.47 14.58 -35.43
C ARG A 185 18.86 14.12 -34.98
N SER A 186 18.97 12.94 -34.40
CA SER A 186 20.23 12.36 -33.93
C SER A 186 20.56 11.09 -34.69
N ALA A 187 21.86 10.92 -34.98
CA ALA A 187 22.41 9.65 -35.42
C ALA A 187 22.34 8.63 -34.28
N LEU A 188 22.14 7.36 -34.64
CA LEU A 188 22.20 6.24 -33.72
C LEU A 188 23.64 5.99 -33.28
N SER A 189 23.83 5.78 -31.98
CA SER A 189 25.10 5.34 -31.43
C SER A 189 25.44 3.91 -31.85
N SER A 190 26.71 3.52 -31.77
CA SER A 190 27.16 2.16 -32.07
C SER A 190 26.49 1.10 -31.18
N SER A 191 26.19 1.43 -29.92
CA SER A 191 25.45 0.57 -29.00
C SER A 191 23.98 0.38 -29.37
N GLU A 192 23.30 1.44 -29.81
CA GLU A 192 21.91 1.34 -30.29
C GLU A 192 21.81 0.58 -31.60
N LEU A 193 22.79 0.77 -32.50
CA LEU A 193 22.87 0.03 -33.76
C LEU A 193 23.11 -1.47 -33.52
N GLY A 194 23.98 -1.80 -32.57
CA GLY A 194 24.23 -3.18 -32.14
C GLY A 194 22.99 -3.89 -31.61
N ALA A 195 22.15 -3.19 -30.84
CA ALA A 195 20.90 -3.74 -30.32
C ALA A 195 19.84 -4.02 -31.41
N LEU A 196 19.87 -3.29 -32.53
CA LEU A 196 18.87 -3.42 -33.61
C LEU A 196 19.25 -4.43 -34.69
N ILE A 197 20.54 -4.50 -35.07
CA ILE A 197 20.99 -5.31 -36.22
C ILE A 197 22.16 -6.26 -35.90
N GLY A 198 22.59 -6.36 -34.64
CA GLY A 198 23.60 -7.33 -34.16
C GLY A 198 25.03 -7.10 -34.63
N ASN A 199 25.24 -6.33 -35.71
CA ASN A 199 26.54 -6.03 -36.30
C ASN A 199 26.74 -4.51 -36.38
N ALA A 200 27.31 -3.91 -35.33
CA ALA A 200 27.78 -2.53 -35.37
C ALA A 200 29.11 -2.45 -36.14
N GLN A 201 29.06 -2.61 -37.46
CA GLN A 201 30.20 -2.32 -38.32
C GLN A 201 30.53 -0.83 -38.19
N GLN A 202 31.72 -0.49 -37.70
CA GLN A 202 32.27 0.86 -37.73
C GLN A 202 32.34 1.29 -39.20
N GLY A 203 31.46 2.18 -39.65
CA GLY A 203 31.42 2.52 -41.07
C GLY A 203 30.67 3.79 -41.45
N GLU A 204 29.53 4.12 -40.85
CA GLU A 204 28.82 5.37 -41.12
C GLU A 204 27.74 5.58 -40.04
N PRO A 205 27.48 6.81 -39.56
CA PRO A 205 26.33 7.07 -38.71
C PRO A 205 25.02 6.83 -39.47
N TYR A 206 24.11 6.10 -38.83
CA TYR A 206 22.76 5.86 -39.34
C TYR A 206 21.76 6.73 -38.60
N TYR A 207 20.78 7.26 -39.33
CA TYR A 207 19.64 7.97 -38.77
C TYR A 207 18.42 7.07 -38.78
N ARG A 208 17.64 7.14 -37.70
CA ARG A 208 16.34 6.45 -37.62
C ARG A 208 15.28 7.29 -38.31
N VAL A 209 14.51 6.65 -39.18
CA VAL A 209 13.41 7.27 -39.89
C VAL A 209 12.15 6.42 -39.73
N THR A 210 11.05 7.08 -39.40
CA THR A 210 9.75 6.43 -39.16
C THR A 210 8.85 6.63 -40.37
N VAL A 211 8.27 5.55 -40.87
CA VAL A 211 7.38 5.53 -42.03
C VAL A 211 5.99 5.07 -41.60
N ALA A 212 4.99 5.89 -41.88
CA ALA A 212 3.59 5.52 -41.71
C ALA A 212 3.19 4.55 -42.84
N LEU A 213 2.70 3.38 -42.45
CA LEU A 213 2.25 2.35 -43.39
C LEU A 213 0.90 2.76 -44.01
N GLY A 214 0.78 2.71 -45.34
CA GLY A 214 -0.50 2.97 -46.00
C GLY A 214 -1.55 1.89 -45.74
N ARG A 215 -1.11 0.65 -45.46
CA ARG A 215 -1.95 -0.49 -45.08
C ARG A 215 -1.29 -1.32 -43.99
N GLN A 216 -2.09 -1.81 -43.06
CA GLN A 216 -1.66 -2.67 -41.94
C GLN A 216 -1.71 -4.17 -42.29
N SER A 217 -2.07 -4.50 -43.52
CA SER A 217 -2.16 -5.86 -44.05
C SER A 217 -1.60 -5.96 -45.46
N VAL A 218 -1.13 -7.15 -45.81
CA VAL A 218 -0.63 -7.51 -47.14
C VAL A 218 -1.54 -8.60 -47.72
N MET A 219 -1.84 -8.50 -49.01
CA MET A 219 -2.62 -9.54 -49.70
C MET A 219 -1.70 -10.71 -50.03
N ALA A 220 -1.63 -11.70 -49.13
CA ALA A 220 -0.87 -12.91 -49.31
C ALA A 220 -1.80 -14.06 -49.72
N TYR A 221 -1.52 -14.72 -50.85
CA TYR A 221 -2.29 -15.89 -51.33
C TYR A 221 -3.81 -15.65 -51.41
N GLY A 222 -4.23 -14.44 -51.81
CA GLY A 222 -5.65 -14.07 -51.93
C GLY A 222 -6.35 -13.75 -50.61
N LYS A 223 -5.65 -13.76 -49.47
CA LYS A 223 -6.19 -13.38 -48.16
C LYS A 223 -5.45 -12.16 -47.59
N PRO A 224 -6.15 -11.22 -46.94
CA PRO A 224 -5.50 -10.13 -46.22
C PRO A 224 -4.84 -10.69 -44.96
N GLU A 225 -3.51 -10.68 -44.92
CA GLU A 225 -2.73 -11.10 -43.75
C GLU A 225 -2.23 -9.86 -43.00
N MET A 226 -2.45 -9.80 -41.69
CA MET A 226 -1.99 -8.68 -40.86
C MET A 226 -0.48 -8.72 -40.69
N LEU A 227 0.14 -7.54 -40.79
CA LEU A 227 1.55 -7.36 -40.46
C LEU A 227 1.76 -7.59 -38.97
N LYS A 228 2.92 -8.14 -38.60
CA LYS A 228 3.29 -8.40 -37.20
C LYS A 228 4.49 -7.53 -36.81
N PRO A 229 4.54 -7.02 -35.57
CA PRO A 229 5.74 -6.35 -35.05
C PRO A 229 6.99 -7.23 -35.21
N GLY A 230 8.13 -6.61 -35.52
CA GLY A 230 9.41 -7.31 -35.66
C GLY A 230 9.68 -7.92 -37.05
N MET A 231 8.76 -7.80 -38.01
CA MET A 231 9.03 -8.22 -39.39
C MET A 231 10.14 -7.36 -40.03
N LEU A 232 11.11 -8.04 -40.67
CA LEU A 232 12.16 -7.37 -41.44
C LEU A 232 11.62 -6.88 -42.78
N LEU A 233 12.05 -5.69 -43.19
CA LEU A 233 11.67 -5.07 -44.44
C LEU A 233 12.84 -4.27 -45.04
N GLN A 234 12.77 -4.06 -46.35
CA GLN A 234 13.61 -3.13 -47.10
C GLN A 234 12.73 -2.01 -47.63
N ALA A 235 13.30 -0.82 -47.81
CA ALA A 235 12.55 0.34 -48.25
C ALA A 235 13.35 1.15 -49.26
N ASP A 236 12.66 1.60 -50.31
CA ASP A 236 13.19 2.52 -51.29
C ASP A 236 12.42 3.85 -51.13
N ILE A 237 13.14 4.91 -50.72
CA ILE A 237 12.54 6.23 -50.49
C ILE A 237 12.62 7.02 -51.79
N ILE A 238 11.47 7.43 -52.32
CA ILE A 238 11.38 8.29 -53.49
C ILE A 238 11.53 9.73 -53.02
N GLY A 239 12.77 10.22 -53.01
CA GLY A 239 13.11 11.60 -52.67
C GLY A 239 12.85 12.60 -53.80
N GLU A 240 13.55 13.73 -53.73
CA GLU A 240 13.33 14.88 -54.62
C GLU A 240 13.54 14.56 -56.11
N ARG A 241 12.63 15.08 -56.94
CA ARG A 241 12.69 14.93 -58.41
C ARG A 241 13.68 15.94 -58.99
N ARG A 242 14.91 15.51 -59.25
CA ARG A 242 15.87 16.32 -60.03
C ARG A 242 15.51 16.30 -61.52
N ARG A 243 15.62 17.45 -62.18
CA ARG A 243 15.46 17.50 -63.64
C ARG A 243 16.72 16.94 -64.28
N LEU A 244 16.59 16.04 -65.25
CA LEU A 244 17.73 15.41 -65.94
C LEU A 244 18.73 16.44 -66.48
N ILE A 245 18.23 17.61 -66.88
CA ILE A 245 19.06 18.70 -67.39
C ILE A 245 19.99 19.30 -66.31
N GLU A 246 19.55 19.36 -65.05
CA GLU A 246 20.38 19.86 -63.94
C GLU A 246 21.53 18.90 -63.61
N TRP A 247 21.32 17.59 -63.78
CA TRP A 247 22.37 16.57 -63.60
C TRP A 247 23.46 16.62 -64.68
N VAL A 248 23.07 16.87 -65.94
CA VAL A 248 24.03 16.95 -67.07
C VAL A 248 24.93 18.18 -67.00
N PHE A 249 24.44 19.30 -66.48
CA PHE A 249 25.21 20.56 -66.38
C PHE A 249 25.98 20.73 -65.06
N GLU A 250 25.80 19.83 -64.08
CA GLU A 250 26.50 19.82 -62.79
C GLU A 250 28.06 19.78 -62.92
N PRO A 251 28.67 18.97 -63.80
CA PRO A 251 30.13 18.97 -63.97
C PRO A 251 30.68 20.22 -64.67
N LEU A 252 29.84 20.99 -65.39
CA LEU A 252 30.26 22.23 -66.06
C LEU A 252 30.13 23.45 -65.13
N LEU A 253 29.19 23.40 -64.17
CA LEU A 253 28.96 24.47 -63.19
C LEU A 253 29.86 24.36 -61.95
N SER A 254 30.41 23.18 -61.64
CA SER A 254 31.33 22.97 -60.51
C SER A 254 32.77 23.43 -60.77
N LEU A 255 33.12 23.77 -62.02
CA LEU A 255 34.43 24.30 -62.43
C LEU A 255 34.55 25.84 -62.34
N GLY A 256 33.52 26.53 -61.84
CA GLY A 256 33.43 27.99 -61.78
C GLY A 256 33.53 28.64 -60.40
N ARG A 257 34.02 27.92 -59.38
CA ARG A 257 34.36 28.48 -58.06
C ARG A 257 35.75 28.07 -57.61
#